data_AF-A0A1G7EK28-F1
#
_entry.id   AF-A0A1G7EK28-F1
#
_cell.length_a   1.000
_cell.length_b   1.000
_cell.length_c   1.000
_cell.angle_alpha   90.00
_cell.angle_beta   90.00
_cell.angle_gamma   90.00
#
_symmetry.space_group_name_H-M   'P 1'
#
loop_
_entity.id
_entity.type
_entity.pdbx_description
1 polymer ?
#
loop_
_entity_poly.entity_id
_entity_poly.type
_entity_poly.pdbx_seq_one_letter_code
_entity_poly.pdbx_strand_id
1 'polypeptide(L)'
;MKIFKPRYALKFLLVCASLAIISCSKDSEDTSEVTVTTSNFSVTINENPSEGQLIGTVAGITNQGTVTFSITEQTPSGAFSIDVASGELKVANANLFDFETNPTISGTVKVANGTVSENASVIISVDDLYEEHIYEGTIFLTTQEEINDFGANNYTHITENLYIGGVNQYAVFNDLTPLSSIKHLGNGLAVYKNNGLTSLTGLENIETLNRIQIINNDLLADISALSNITELPLDIRVDNNPALTNLNGLHNITSFGDLIINNNSALLNLDDLNITTVTYSIEITENPLITNLNSLSNISIIYRDLIISQNNSLTDIDGLSNLGSIYGFVTISQNDSLTDINGLTNLTLLEQELTINSNATLTDLCGLQNLLTNGGLSGDYTVVNNAYNPTEQDIIDGNCSI
;
A
#
# COMPACT_ATOMS: atom_id res chain seq x y z
N MET A 1 89.69 -78.01 20.06
CA MET A 1 88.78 -76.85 20.14
C MET A 1 88.50 -76.43 18.70
N LYS A 2 87.76 -77.26 17.96
CA LYS A 2 86.28 -77.39 17.88
C LYS A 2 85.68 -76.24 17.06
N ILE A 3 84.96 -76.46 15.96
CA ILE A 3 84.61 -77.65 15.15
C ILE A 3 83.78 -77.11 13.93
N PHE A 4 84.00 -77.69 12.74
CA PHE A 4 83.12 -77.83 11.56
C PHE A 4 82.63 -76.57 10.77
N LYS A 5 82.97 -76.26 9.50
CA LYS A 5 82.90 -76.95 8.17
C LYS A 5 81.44 -77.30 7.73
N PRO A 6 81.12 -77.43 6.41
CA PRO A 6 81.05 -76.48 5.27
C PRO A 6 79.76 -76.76 4.41
N ARG A 7 79.52 -76.23 3.19
CA ARG A 7 79.77 -76.97 1.91
C ARG A 7 79.19 -76.25 0.66
N TYR A 8 80.08 -76.08 -0.33
CA TYR A 8 80.00 -76.27 -1.81
C TYR A 8 78.81 -75.68 -2.60
N ALA A 9 79.01 -74.71 -3.50
CA ALA A 9 79.68 -74.80 -4.82
C ALA A 9 78.88 -75.58 -5.87
N LEU A 10 78.40 -74.89 -6.92
CA LEU A 10 78.74 -75.23 -8.31
C LEU A 10 78.32 -74.05 -9.24
N LYS A 11 79.31 -73.41 -9.86
CA LYS A 11 79.12 -72.54 -11.02
C LYS A 11 78.87 -73.44 -12.24
N PHE A 12 77.81 -73.19 -13.00
CA PHE A 12 77.67 -73.70 -14.35
C PHE A 12 77.61 -72.54 -15.35
N LEU A 13 78.39 -72.72 -16.42
CA LEU A 13 78.63 -71.81 -17.52
C LEU A 13 77.65 -72.12 -18.67
N LEU A 14 77.49 -71.14 -19.57
CA LEU A 14 77.08 -71.21 -20.99
C LEU A 14 75.60 -71.04 -21.41
N VAL A 15 75.32 -69.81 -21.88
CA VAL A 15 74.85 -69.40 -23.23
C VAL A 15 73.82 -70.31 -23.95
N CYS A 16 72.62 -69.76 -24.22
CA CYS A 16 72.05 -69.57 -25.57
C CYS A 16 70.55 -69.18 -25.54
N ALA A 17 70.24 -68.10 -26.25
CA ALA A 17 69.12 -67.92 -27.19
C ALA A 17 67.67 -68.36 -26.85
N SER A 18 66.80 -67.34 -26.91
CA SER A 18 65.48 -67.29 -27.57
C SER A 18 64.27 -68.11 -27.06
N LEU A 19 63.26 -67.30 -26.70
CA LEU A 19 61.80 -67.43 -26.86
C LEU A 19 60.98 -68.43 -26.01
N ALA A 20 60.15 -67.79 -25.19
CA ALA A 20 58.74 -68.04 -24.89
C ALA A 20 58.34 -69.32 -24.16
N ILE A 21 58.04 -69.17 -22.85
CA ILE A 21 56.76 -69.63 -22.30
C ILE A 21 56.30 -68.63 -21.23
N ILE A 22 55.11 -68.10 -21.45
CA ILE A 22 54.33 -67.21 -20.58
C ILE A 22 54.02 -67.96 -19.27
N SER A 23 54.34 -67.33 -18.14
CA SER A 23 53.84 -67.75 -16.83
C SER A 23 53.02 -66.59 -16.28
N CYS A 24 51.74 -66.85 -16.02
CA CYS A 24 50.72 -65.89 -15.64
C CYS A 24 51.11 -65.05 -14.41
N SER A 25 51.15 -63.73 -14.57
CA SER A 25 50.69 -62.84 -13.52
C SER A 25 49.27 -62.43 -13.88
N LYS A 26 48.33 -62.64 -12.95
CA LYS A 26 46.98 -62.08 -13.03
C LYS A 26 47.07 -60.58 -13.31
N ASP A 27 46.67 -60.16 -14.50
CA ASP A 27 46.17 -58.81 -14.71
C ASP A 27 44.82 -58.75 -14.00
N SER A 28 44.78 -58.16 -12.80
CA SER A 28 43.55 -57.56 -12.33
C SER A 28 43.41 -56.25 -13.08
N GLU A 29 42.63 -56.24 -14.15
CA GLU A 29 42.07 -54.99 -14.64
C GLU A 29 41.35 -54.35 -13.45
N ASP A 30 41.85 -53.20 -13.01
CA ASP A 30 41.21 -52.37 -12.03
C ASP A 30 39.98 -51.74 -12.68
N THR A 31 38.92 -52.54 -12.84
CA THR A 31 37.60 -52.03 -13.26
C THR A 31 36.96 -51.40 -12.04
N SER A 32 37.40 -50.18 -11.69
CA SER A 32 36.68 -49.36 -10.72
C SER A 32 35.18 -49.32 -11.11
N GLU A 33 34.28 -49.53 -10.16
CA GLU A 33 32.84 -49.44 -10.42
C GLU A 33 32.46 -48.01 -10.84
N VAL A 34 31.56 -47.85 -11.80
CA VAL A 34 31.08 -46.52 -12.20
C VAL A 34 30.27 -45.92 -11.06
N THR A 35 30.64 -44.72 -10.64
CA THR A 35 29.91 -43.95 -9.62
C THR A 35 29.40 -42.66 -10.23
N VAL A 36 28.15 -42.29 -9.93
CA VAL A 36 27.58 -40.98 -10.27
C VAL A 36 27.24 -40.25 -8.98
N THR A 37 27.54 -38.96 -8.92
CA THR A 37 27.12 -38.08 -7.83
C THR A 37 26.49 -36.83 -8.40
N THR A 38 25.41 -36.39 -7.77
CA THR A 38 24.70 -35.15 -8.09
C THR A 38 24.24 -34.46 -6.81
N SER A 39 23.82 -33.21 -6.92
CA SER A 39 23.27 -32.43 -5.82
C SER A 39 21.98 -31.76 -6.26
N ASN A 40 21.06 -31.59 -5.33
CA ASN A 40 19.85 -30.81 -5.57
C ASN A 40 20.21 -29.38 -6.01
N PHE A 41 19.37 -28.81 -6.88
CA PHE A 41 19.48 -27.46 -7.38
C PHE A 41 18.29 -26.65 -6.88
N SER A 42 18.56 -25.51 -6.27
CA SER A 42 17.53 -24.56 -5.85
C SER A 42 17.93 -23.15 -6.24
N VAL A 43 17.00 -22.39 -6.82
CA VAL A 43 17.22 -20.99 -7.21
C VAL A 43 15.93 -20.20 -7.06
N THR A 44 16.08 -18.87 -6.98
CA THR A 44 14.96 -17.93 -7.10
C THR A 44 15.14 -17.12 -8.38
N ILE A 45 14.08 -16.96 -9.17
CA ILE A 45 14.06 -16.06 -10.32
C ILE A 45 12.78 -15.24 -10.31
N ASN A 46 12.83 -14.05 -10.89
CA ASN A 46 11.65 -13.22 -11.11
C ASN A 46 10.65 -13.91 -12.06
N GLU A 47 9.37 -13.66 -11.85
CA GLU A 47 8.32 -14.06 -12.80
C GLU A 47 8.45 -13.34 -14.16
N ASN A 48 7.68 -13.82 -15.14
CA ASN A 48 7.80 -13.43 -16.54
C ASN A 48 9.25 -13.44 -17.10
N PRO A 49 10.05 -14.49 -16.84
CA PRO A 49 11.36 -14.61 -17.45
C PRO A 49 11.23 -14.76 -18.98
N SER A 50 12.29 -14.43 -19.71
CA SER A 50 12.30 -14.67 -21.16
C SER A 50 12.43 -16.16 -21.48
N GLU A 51 11.74 -16.63 -22.51
CA GLU A 51 11.91 -18.00 -23.00
C GLU A 51 13.38 -18.24 -23.41
N GLY A 52 13.98 -19.34 -22.94
CA GLY A 52 15.41 -19.63 -23.12
C GLY A 52 16.35 -18.97 -22.10
N GLN A 53 15.84 -18.16 -21.16
CA GLN A 53 16.63 -17.60 -20.05
C GLN A 53 17.31 -18.71 -19.25
N LEU A 54 18.60 -18.52 -18.93
CA LEU A 54 19.37 -19.45 -18.10
C LEU A 54 18.88 -19.39 -16.65
N ILE A 55 18.51 -20.55 -16.11
CA ILE A 55 18.10 -20.74 -14.72
C ILE A 55 19.31 -21.12 -13.86
N GLY A 56 20.16 -22.01 -14.37
CA GLY A 56 21.36 -22.50 -13.70
C GLY A 56 21.84 -23.82 -14.27
N THR A 57 22.55 -24.61 -13.48
CA THR A 57 23.13 -25.89 -13.93
C THR A 57 23.01 -26.95 -12.84
N VAL A 58 22.51 -28.13 -13.17
CA VAL A 58 22.51 -29.29 -12.26
C VAL A 58 23.90 -29.92 -12.27
N ALA A 59 24.53 -30.06 -11.10
CA ALA A 59 25.85 -30.66 -11.00
C ALA A 59 25.80 -32.18 -11.20
N GLY A 60 26.72 -32.73 -11.99
CA GLY A 60 26.85 -34.17 -12.19
C GLY A 60 28.31 -34.55 -12.39
N ILE A 61 28.81 -35.47 -11.56
CA ILE A 61 30.19 -35.96 -11.62
C ILE A 61 30.16 -37.49 -11.68
N THR A 62 31.07 -38.05 -12.48
CA THR A 62 31.32 -39.49 -12.58
C THR A 62 32.82 -39.75 -12.44
N ASN A 63 33.21 -40.93 -11.96
CA ASN A 63 34.62 -41.34 -11.92
C ASN A 63 35.14 -41.82 -13.29
N GLN A 64 34.26 -42.04 -14.26
CA GLN A 64 34.62 -42.53 -15.61
C GLN A 64 33.76 -41.86 -16.68
N GLY A 65 34.36 -41.40 -17.79
CA GLY A 65 33.62 -40.86 -18.93
C GLY A 65 32.88 -39.54 -18.63
N THR A 66 31.68 -39.38 -19.19
CA THR A 66 30.82 -38.20 -19.00
C THR A 66 29.46 -38.60 -18.44
N VAL A 67 28.75 -37.66 -17.83
CA VAL A 67 27.34 -37.86 -17.46
C VAL A 67 26.42 -37.31 -18.54
N THR A 68 25.18 -37.79 -18.57
CA THR A 68 24.08 -37.18 -19.30
C THR A 68 22.97 -36.77 -18.35
N PHE A 69 22.24 -35.73 -18.73
CA PHE A 69 21.16 -35.16 -17.95
C PHE A 69 19.82 -35.34 -18.67
N SER A 70 18.79 -35.71 -17.92
CA SER A 70 17.43 -35.84 -18.45
C SER A 70 16.41 -35.50 -17.37
N ILE A 71 15.33 -34.83 -17.75
CA ILE A 71 14.26 -34.51 -16.81
C ILE A 71 13.28 -35.68 -16.78
N THR A 72 13.03 -36.22 -15.58
CA THR A 72 12.09 -37.33 -15.39
C THR A 72 10.71 -36.84 -14.96
N GLU A 73 10.66 -35.73 -14.22
CA GLU A 73 9.43 -35.13 -13.69
C GLU A 73 9.55 -33.61 -13.66
N GLN A 74 8.45 -32.89 -13.88
CA GLN A 74 8.33 -31.45 -13.67
C GLN A 74 6.91 -31.10 -13.22
N THR A 75 6.78 -30.04 -12.44
CA THR A 75 5.50 -29.41 -12.07
C THR A 75 5.69 -27.90 -12.01
N PRO A 76 4.99 -27.12 -12.85
CA PRO A 76 4.16 -27.56 -13.98
C PRO A 76 4.99 -28.24 -15.10
N SER A 77 4.36 -29.12 -15.87
CA SER A 77 5.03 -29.86 -16.95
C SER A 77 5.48 -28.92 -18.07
N GLY A 78 6.76 -28.99 -18.46
CA GLY A 78 7.32 -28.19 -19.55
C GLY A 78 7.78 -26.80 -19.14
N ALA A 79 7.89 -26.51 -17.84
CA ALA A 79 8.39 -25.24 -17.34
C ALA A 79 9.85 -24.99 -17.73
N PHE A 80 10.71 -26.00 -17.60
CA PHE A 80 12.13 -25.86 -17.91
C PHE A 80 12.66 -26.99 -18.80
N SER A 81 13.72 -26.70 -19.53
CA SER A 81 14.49 -27.64 -20.34
C SER A 81 15.86 -27.86 -19.71
N ILE A 82 16.50 -28.98 -20.02
CA ILE A 82 17.88 -29.27 -19.61
C ILE A 82 18.71 -29.62 -20.83
N ASP A 83 19.92 -29.07 -20.92
CA ASP A 83 20.90 -29.54 -21.89
C ASP A 83 21.46 -30.91 -21.47
N VAL A 84 21.44 -31.86 -22.40
CA VAL A 84 21.77 -33.27 -22.14
C VAL A 84 23.24 -33.47 -21.75
N ALA A 85 24.14 -32.57 -22.16
CA ALA A 85 25.58 -32.70 -21.95
C ALA A 85 26.09 -31.79 -20.82
N SER A 86 25.60 -30.54 -20.74
CA SER A 86 26.07 -29.57 -19.75
C SER A 86 25.26 -29.57 -18.45
N GLY A 87 24.01 -30.05 -18.47
CA GLY A 87 23.11 -29.96 -17.32
C GLY A 87 22.53 -28.55 -17.11
N GLU A 88 22.70 -27.65 -18.07
CA GLU A 88 22.15 -26.28 -18.02
C GLU A 88 20.62 -26.31 -18.10
N LEU A 89 19.98 -25.68 -17.12
CA LEU A 89 18.54 -25.47 -17.06
C LEU A 89 18.18 -24.14 -17.73
N LYS A 90 17.20 -24.15 -18.64
CA LYS A 90 16.66 -22.95 -19.28
C LYS A 90 15.14 -22.92 -19.20
N VAL A 91 14.57 -21.73 -19.12
CA VAL A 91 13.12 -21.51 -19.21
C VAL A 91 12.63 -22.06 -20.55
N ALA A 92 11.69 -23.01 -20.50
CA ALA A 92 11.10 -23.63 -21.69
C ALA A 92 9.71 -23.07 -22.01
N ASN A 93 8.98 -22.55 -21.02
CA ASN A 93 7.74 -21.83 -21.23
C ASN A 93 7.61 -20.73 -20.17
N ALA A 94 7.77 -19.49 -20.59
CA ALA A 94 7.72 -18.31 -19.73
C ALA A 94 6.37 -18.16 -19.00
N ASN A 95 5.26 -18.52 -19.66
CA ASN A 95 3.91 -18.37 -19.09
C ASN A 95 3.63 -19.31 -17.91
N LEU A 96 4.55 -20.24 -17.60
CA LEU A 96 4.47 -21.09 -16.42
C LEU A 96 5.19 -20.51 -15.20
N PHE A 97 5.89 -19.38 -15.37
CA PHE A 97 6.56 -18.61 -14.32
C PHE A 97 5.75 -17.34 -14.07
N ASP A 98 4.56 -17.56 -13.50
CA ASP A 98 3.59 -16.58 -13.03
C ASP A 98 3.42 -16.92 -11.54
N PHE A 99 3.64 -15.94 -10.66
CA PHE A 99 3.66 -16.13 -9.22
C PHE A 99 2.28 -16.50 -8.67
N GLU A 100 1.21 -15.88 -9.18
CA GLU A 100 -0.18 -16.15 -8.80
C GLU A 100 -0.58 -17.58 -9.13
N THR A 101 -0.10 -18.13 -10.25
CA THR A 101 -0.46 -19.48 -10.69
C THR A 101 0.52 -20.56 -10.21
N ASN A 102 1.83 -20.29 -10.25
CA ASN A 102 2.91 -21.24 -9.98
C ASN A 102 4.05 -20.58 -9.17
N PRO A 103 3.84 -20.29 -7.87
CA PRO A 103 4.86 -19.64 -7.03
C PRO A 103 6.12 -20.51 -6.83
N THR A 104 6.03 -21.81 -7.15
CA THR A 104 7.17 -22.72 -7.15
C THR A 104 7.07 -23.68 -8.32
N ILE A 105 8.16 -23.77 -9.08
CA ILE A 105 8.35 -24.74 -10.15
C ILE A 105 9.32 -25.80 -9.64
N SER A 106 8.97 -27.06 -9.81
CA SER A 106 9.78 -28.17 -9.32
C SER A 106 9.99 -29.24 -10.38
N GLY A 107 11.01 -30.08 -10.20
CA GLY A 107 11.19 -31.27 -11.00
C GLY A 107 12.31 -32.17 -10.49
N THR A 108 12.49 -33.28 -11.19
CA THR A 108 13.52 -34.28 -10.92
C THR A 108 14.38 -34.46 -12.16
N VAL A 109 15.69 -34.28 -12.00
CA VAL A 109 16.68 -34.49 -13.05
C VAL A 109 17.46 -35.78 -12.75
N LYS A 110 17.42 -36.71 -13.69
CA LYS A 110 18.26 -37.90 -13.68
C LYS A 110 19.61 -37.58 -14.31
N VAL A 111 20.67 -37.79 -13.52
CA VAL A 111 22.08 -37.70 -13.94
C VAL A 111 22.61 -39.11 -14.11
N ALA A 112 23.05 -39.49 -15.31
CA ALA A 112 23.40 -40.88 -15.61
C ALA A 112 24.76 -41.02 -16.29
N ASN A 113 25.44 -42.12 -16.00
CA ASN A 113 26.54 -42.66 -16.78
C ASN A 113 26.22 -44.12 -17.10
N GLY A 114 25.79 -44.38 -18.34
CA GLY A 114 25.29 -45.70 -18.73
C GLY A 114 24.07 -46.11 -17.91
N THR A 115 24.17 -47.22 -17.18
CA THR A 115 23.08 -47.75 -16.33
C THR A 115 23.10 -47.22 -14.90
N VAL A 116 24.19 -46.57 -14.47
CA VAL A 116 24.32 -45.98 -13.14
C VAL A 116 23.79 -44.55 -13.18
N SER A 117 22.94 -44.18 -12.23
CA SER A 117 22.35 -42.85 -12.18
C SER A 117 21.96 -42.45 -10.78
N GLU A 118 22.00 -41.15 -10.52
CA GLU A 118 21.44 -40.50 -9.34
C GLU A 118 20.43 -39.43 -9.78
N ASN A 119 19.55 -39.04 -8.86
CA ASN A 119 18.55 -38.01 -9.12
C ASN A 119 18.85 -36.74 -8.31
N ALA A 120 18.71 -35.59 -8.95
CA ALA A 120 18.70 -34.29 -8.31
C ALA A 120 17.29 -33.70 -8.33
N SER A 121 16.83 -33.21 -7.19
CA SER A 121 15.64 -32.35 -7.13
C SER A 121 16.00 -30.95 -7.62
N VAL A 122 15.13 -30.38 -8.44
CA VAL A 122 15.17 -29.00 -8.93
C VAL A 122 14.00 -28.25 -8.30
N ILE A 123 14.28 -27.14 -7.61
CA ILE A 123 13.28 -26.23 -7.04
C ILE A 123 13.60 -24.82 -7.54
N ILE A 124 12.65 -24.18 -8.20
CA ILE A 124 12.74 -22.81 -8.66
C ILE A 124 11.63 -22.05 -7.96
N SER A 125 12.00 -21.18 -7.00
CA SER A 125 11.07 -20.23 -6.42
C SER A 125 10.86 -19.08 -7.39
N VAL A 126 9.61 -18.69 -7.61
CA VAL A 126 9.28 -17.52 -8.43
C VAL A 126 9.16 -16.32 -7.48
N ASP A 127 9.87 -15.24 -7.77
CA ASP A 127 9.69 -13.96 -7.09
C ASP A 127 8.56 -13.18 -7.78
N ASP A 128 7.56 -12.79 -6.99
CA ASP A 128 6.48 -11.86 -7.35
C ASP A 128 7.08 -10.50 -7.74
N LEU A 129 6.93 -10.16 -9.01
CA LEU A 129 7.15 -8.82 -9.52
C LEU A 129 5.80 -8.16 -9.69
N TYR A 130 5.67 -6.98 -9.09
CA TYR A 130 4.46 -6.19 -9.24
C TYR A 130 4.09 -5.96 -10.71
N GLU A 131 2.95 -6.53 -11.10
CA GLU A 131 2.30 -6.32 -12.39
C GLU A 131 1.07 -5.43 -12.22
N GLU A 132 1.02 -4.34 -12.97
CA GLU A 132 -0.18 -3.52 -13.03
C GLU A 132 -1.25 -4.25 -13.85
N HIS A 133 -2.26 -4.79 -13.17
CA HIS A 133 -3.49 -5.21 -13.82
C HIS A 133 -4.45 -4.02 -13.87
N ILE A 134 -4.56 -3.41 -15.04
CA ILE A 134 -5.19 -2.11 -15.24
C ILE A 134 -6.64 -2.27 -15.69
N TYR A 135 -7.56 -1.67 -14.95
CA TYR A 135 -8.91 -1.38 -15.42
C TYR A 135 -8.94 0.01 -16.05
N GLU A 136 -9.30 0.07 -17.32
CA GLU A 136 -9.40 1.33 -18.07
C GLU A 136 -10.78 1.98 -17.87
N GLY A 137 -10.79 3.15 -17.24
CA GLY A 137 -11.97 3.99 -17.05
C GLY A 137 -12.50 4.02 -15.62
N THR A 138 -13.70 4.57 -15.48
CA THR A 138 -14.43 4.66 -14.20
C THR A 138 -15.24 3.39 -13.96
N ILE A 139 -15.22 2.89 -12.72
CA ILE A 139 -16.02 1.74 -12.27
C ILE A 139 -17.07 2.16 -11.24
N PHE A 140 -18.27 1.59 -11.37
CA PHE A 140 -19.38 1.72 -10.41
C PHE A 140 -19.72 0.34 -9.85
N LEU A 141 -19.60 0.19 -8.54
CA LEU A 141 -19.89 -1.04 -7.81
C LEU A 141 -21.08 -0.77 -6.87
N THR A 142 -22.25 -1.28 -7.24
CA THR A 142 -23.53 -0.99 -6.56
C THR A 142 -24.12 -2.21 -5.85
N THR A 143 -23.58 -3.40 -6.10
CA THR A 143 -24.01 -4.67 -5.53
C THR A 143 -22.81 -5.52 -5.11
N GLN A 144 -23.04 -6.47 -4.19
CA GLN A 144 -21.99 -7.40 -3.78
C GLN A 144 -21.52 -8.30 -4.94
N GLU A 145 -22.42 -8.65 -5.88
CA GLU A 145 -22.07 -9.43 -7.06
C GLU A 145 -21.08 -8.68 -7.95
N GLU A 146 -21.33 -7.39 -8.23
CA GLU A 146 -20.39 -6.55 -8.98
C GLU A 146 -19.03 -6.40 -8.28
N ILE A 147 -19.01 -6.27 -6.95
CA ILE A 147 -17.77 -6.21 -6.16
C ILE A 147 -16.99 -7.53 -6.29
N ASN A 148 -17.66 -8.67 -6.13
CA ASN A 148 -17.04 -9.98 -6.24
C ASN A 148 -16.51 -10.24 -7.65
N ASP A 149 -17.31 -9.93 -8.67
CA ASP A 149 -16.96 -10.12 -10.07
C ASP A 149 -15.78 -9.23 -10.47
N PHE A 150 -15.77 -7.97 -10.03
CA PHE A 150 -14.64 -7.06 -10.26
C PHE A 150 -13.38 -7.55 -9.54
N GLY A 151 -13.50 -7.90 -8.25
CA GLY A 151 -12.40 -8.41 -7.44
C GLY A 151 -11.77 -9.69 -7.99
N ALA A 152 -12.56 -10.57 -8.60
CA ALA A 152 -12.05 -11.80 -9.24
C ALA A 152 -11.09 -11.56 -10.41
N ASN A 153 -11.04 -10.33 -10.96
CA ASN A 153 -10.07 -9.95 -11.99
C ASN A 153 -8.74 -9.46 -11.41
N ASN A 154 -8.62 -9.27 -10.09
CA ASN A 154 -7.39 -8.82 -9.41
C ASN A 154 -6.81 -7.52 -10.01
N TYR A 155 -7.65 -6.57 -10.41
CA TYR A 155 -7.18 -5.25 -10.84
C TYR A 155 -6.39 -4.57 -9.71
N THR A 156 -5.20 -4.08 -10.04
CA THR A 156 -4.32 -3.35 -9.11
C THR A 156 -4.35 -1.84 -9.36
N HIS A 157 -4.83 -1.42 -10.55
CA HIS A 157 -4.95 -0.02 -10.95
C HIS A 157 -6.29 0.25 -11.65
N ILE A 158 -6.95 1.36 -11.30
CA ILE A 158 -8.13 1.89 -12.01
C ILE A 158 -7.75 3.26 -12.57
N THR A 159 -7.83 3.47 -13.90
CA THR A 159 -7.31 4.71 -14.52
C THR A 159 -8.16 5.95 -14.24
N GLU A 160 -9.41 5.80 -13.78
CA GLU A 160 -10.26 6.92 -13.36
C GLU A 160 -10.79 6.75 -11.93
N ASN A 161 -12.11 6.81 -11.71
CA ASN A 161 -12.74 6.81 -10.39
C ASN A 161 -13.24 5.42 -9.99
N LEU A 162 -13.19 5.13 -8.68
CA LEU A 162 -13.86 4.01 -8.05
C LEU A 162 -15.08 4.52 -7.27
N TYR A 163 -16.28 4.22 -7.76
CA TYR A 163 -17.55 4.53 -7.11
C TYR A 163 -18.10 3.28 -6.42
N ILE A 164 -18.23 3.32 -5.10
CA ILE A 164 -18.74 2.24 -4.25
C ILE A 164 -20.06 2.68 -3.61
N GLY A 165 -21.15 2.04 -4.01
CA GLY A 165 -22.48 2.30 -3.49
C GLY A 165 -23.45 2.82 -4.55
N GLY A 166 -24.61 3.27 -4.10
CA GLY A 166 -25.75 3.38 -5.00
C GLY A 166 -25.94 4.77 -5.62
N VAL A 167 -26.04 4.84 -6.95
CA VAL A 167 -26.29 6.11 -7.68
C VAL A 167 -27.66 6.73 -7.32
N ASN A 168 -28.72 5.92 -7.42
CA ASN A 168 -30.12 6.38 -7.33
C ASN A 168 -30.87 5.88 -6.09
N GLN A 169 -30.36 4.86 -5.43
CA GLN A 169 -30.95 4.20 -4.25
C GLN A 169 -29.82 3.69 -3.36
N TYR A 170 -30.07 3.43 -2.09
CA TYR A 170 -29.05 2.87 -1.22
C TYR A 170 -28.62 1.47 -1.68
N ALA A 171 -27.31 1.24 -1.72
CA ALA A 171 -26.75 -0.07 -1.99
C ALA A 171 -26.83 -0.96 -0.75
N VAL A 172 -26.97 -2.27 -0.99
CA VAL A 172 -27.06 -3.30 0.04
C VAL A 172 -25.94 -4.31 -0.21
N PHE A 173 -24.74 -3.93 0.20
CA PHE A 173 -23.57 -4.80 0.32
C PHE A 173 -22.82 -4.42 1.60
N ASN A 174 -21.93 -5.29 2.05
CA ASN A 174 -21.22 -5.12 3.32
C ASN A 174 -19.78 -5.63 3.31
N ASP A 175 -19.28 -6.11 2.17
CA ASP A 175 -17.95 -6.70 2.06
C ASP A 175 -17.20 -6.11 0.86
N LEU A 176 -16.11 -5.38 1.13
CA LEU A 176 -15.20 -4.85 0.12
C LEU A 176 -13.90 -5.66 0.03
N THR A 177 -13.73 -6.75 0.79
CA THR A 177 -12.51 -7.57 0.74
C THR A 177 -12.12 -8.08 -0.65
N PRO A 178 -13.05 -8.33 -1.60
CA PRO A 178 -12.65 -8.66 -2.97
C PRO A 178 -11.85 -7.56 -3.68
N LEU A 179 -11.90 -6.31 -3.20
CA LEU A 179 -11.20 -5.17 -3.78
C LEU A 179 -9.77 -5.00 -3.27
N SER A 180 -9.26 -5.94 -2.46
CA SER A 180 -7.97 -5.83 -1.80
C SER A 180 -6.77 -5.78 -2.76
N SER A 181 -6.92 -6.15 -4.02
CA SER A 181 -5.85 -6.03 -5.01
C SER A 181 -5.57 -4.59 -5.42
N ILE A 182 -6.52 -3.68 -5.24
CA ILE A 182 -6.43 -2.31 -5.76
C ILE A 182 -5.41 -1.50 -4.95
N LYS A 183 -4.45 -0.89 -5.66
CA LYS A 183 -3.43 -0.01 -5.09
C LYS A 183 -3.51 1.43 -5.58
N HIS A 184 -3.96 1.64 -6.81
CA HIS A 184 -3.89 2.94 -7.45
C HIS A 184 -5.22 3.32 -8.10
N LEU A 185 -5.68 4.54 -7.83
CA LEU A 185 -6.79 5.17 -8.51
C LEU A 185 -6.29 6.42 -9.23
N GLY A 186 -6.51 6.50 -10.54
CA GLY A 186 -6.10 7.65 -11.34
C GLY A 186 -6.84 8.94 -10.96
N ASN A 187 -8.06 8.84 -10.42
CA ASN A 187 -8.83 9.96 -9.89
C ASN A 187 -9.20 9.77 -8.42
N GLY A 188 -10.44 9.44 -8.08
CA GLY A 188 -10.91 9.46 -6.69
C GLY A 188 -11.60 8.19 -6.26
N LEU A 189 -11.66 8.01 -4.95
CA LEU A 189 -12.55 7.08 -4.27
C LEU A 189 -13.81 7.82 -3.84
N ALA A 190 -14.97 7.29 -4.23
CA ALA A 190 -16.26 7.78 -3.76
C ALA A 190 -17.09 6.63 -3.19
N VAL A 191 -17.26 6.61 -1.87
CA VAL A 191 -18.09 5.65 -1.13
C VAL A 191 -19.37 6.35 -0.72
N TYR A 192 -20.50 6.02 -1.34
CA TYR A 192 -21.73 6.77 -1.10
C TYR A 192 -23.03 5.96 -1.13
N LYS A 193 -23.97 6.38 -0.28
CA LYS A 193 -25.32 5.77 -0.17
C LYS A 193 -25.25 4.27 0.10
N ASN A 194 -24.55 3.87 1.18
CA ASN A 194 -24.47 2.48 1.63
C ASN A 194 -25.20 2.26 2.96
N ASN A 195 -26.15 1.33 2.99
CA ASN A 195 -26.91 0.99 4.20
C ASN A 195 -26.42 -0.26 4.94
N GLY A 196 -25.51 -1.04 4.34
CA GLY A 196 -24.95 -2.25 4.93
C GLY A 196 -23.48 -2.17 5.30
N LEU A 197 -22.77 -1.15 4.83
CA LEU A 197 -21.32 -1.05 4.97
C LEU A 197 -20.97 -0.44 6.33
N THR A 198 -20.26 -1.20 7.17
CA THR A 198 -19.82 -0.76 8.50
C THR A 198 -18.37 -0.29 8.54
N SER A 199 -17.56 -0.75 7.57
CA SER A 199 -16.14 -0.47 7.47
C SER A 199 -15.69 -0.42 6.01
N LEU A 200 -14.56 0.23 5.74
CA LEU A 200 -13.91 0.21 4.42
C LEU A 200 -12.91 -0.96 4.25
N THR A 201 -12.98 -1.98 5.12
CA THR A 201 -12.13 -3.17 5.05
C THR A 201 -12.17 -3.82 3.68
N GLY A 202 -11.01 -4.07 3.10
CA GLY A 202 -10.80 -4.45 1.70
C GLY A 202 -10.16 -3.36 0.84
N LEU A 203 -10.06 -2.12 1.33
CA LEU A 203 -9.40 -1.01 0.64
C LEU A 203 -8.02 -0.65 1.20
N GLU A 204 -7.46 -1.51 2.07
CA GLU A 204 -6.21 -1.23 2.81
C GLU A 204 -5.02 -1.00 1.89
N ASN A 205 -5.02 -1.60 0.71
CA ASN A 205 -3.87 -1.55 -0.19
C ASN A 205 -3.86 -0.33 -1.10
N ILE A 206 -4.87 0.55 -1.02
CA ILE A 206 -4.87 1.80 -1.80
C ILE A 206 -3.78 2.73 -1.26
N GLU A 207 -2.83 3.05 -2.14
CA GLU A 207 -1.67 3.90 -1.87
C GLU A 207 -1.83 5.29 -2.49
N THR A 208 -2.39 5.37 -3.71
CA THR A 208 -2.48 6.62 -4.46
C THR A 208 -3.87 6.88 -5.02
N LEU A 209 -4.32 8.12 -4.85
CA LEU A 209 -5.52 8.70 -5.44
C LEU A 209 -5.48 10.23 -5.29
N ASN A 210 -6.43 10.90 -5.93
CA ASN A 210 -6.54 12.36 -5.93
C ASN A 210 -7.62 12.91 -5.00
N ARG A 211 -8.70 12.16 -4.72
CA ARG A 211 -9.86 12.65 -3.96
C ARG A 211 -10.53 11.55 -3.14
N ILE A 212 -10.95 11.87 -1.91
CA ILE A 212 -11.77 10.99 -1.06
C ILE A 212 -13.15 11.62 -0.85
N GLN A 213 -14.20 10.86 -1.18
CA GLN A 213 -15.58 11.23 -0.87
C GLN A 213 -16.28 10.08 -0.12
N ILE A 214 -16.74 10.33 1.09
CA ILE A 214 -17.47 9.37 1.94
C ILE A 214 -18.80 10.02 2.30
N ILE A 215 -19.88 9.64 1.61
CA ILE A 215 -21.13 10.42 1.61
C ILE A 215 -22.38 9.55 1.83
N ASN A 216 -23.23 9.83 2.82
CA ASN A 216 -24.47 9.07 3.07
C ASN A 216 -24.23 7.58 3.36
N ASN A 217 -23.35 7.24 4.30
CA ASN A 217 -23.16 5.84 4.72
C ASN A 217 -23.65 5.65 6.16
N ASP A 218 -24.91 5.25 6.29
CA ASP A 218 -25.65 5.26 7.56
C ASP A 218 -25.00 4.43 8.68
N LEU A 219 -24.35 3.32 8.32
CA LEU A 219 -23.73 2.38 9.28
C LEU A 219 -22.20 2.42 9.28
N LEU A 220 -21.57 3.24 8.43
CA LEU A 220 -20.12 3.27 8.30
C LEU A 220 -19.50 3.92 9.52
N ALA A 221 -18.77 3.12 10.31
CA ALA A 221 -18.14 3.54 11.55
C ALA A 221 -16.61 3.52 11.49
N ASP A 222 -16.04 2.83 10.49
CA ASP A 222 -14.61 2.59 10.39
C ASP A 222 -14.08 2.86 8.97
N ILE A 223 -13.15 3.82 8.87
CA ILE A 223 -12.47 4.19 7.63
C ILE A 223 -10.97 3.92 7.70
N SER A 224 -10.51 3.12 8.67
CA SER A 224 -9.07 2.89 8.94
C SER A 224 -8.33 2.27 7.77
N ALA A 225 -9.05 1.59 6.86
CA ALA A 225 -8.47 1.04 5.64
C ALA A 225 -7.80 2.10 4.75
N LEU A 226 -8.11 3.39 4.93
CA LEU A 226 -7.51 4.47 4.16
C LEU A 226 -6.10 4.88 4.65
N SER A 227 -5.56 4.23 5.68
CA SER A 227 -4.33 4.66 6.35
C SER A 227 -3.08 4.65 5.47
N ASN A 228 -3.05 3.92 4.36
CA ASN A 228 -1.86 3.85 3.50
C ASN A 228 -1.74 5.04 2.53
N ILE A 229 -2.76 5.91 2.47
CA ILE A 229 -2.79 7.08 1.59
C ILE A 229 -1.99 8.22 2.23
N THR A 230 -1.00 8.74 1.50
CA THR A 230 -0.11 9.81 1.97
C THR A 230 -0.24 11.09 1.15
N GLU A 231 -0.62 10.98 -0.12
CA GLU A 231 -0.79 12.10 -1.04
C GLU A 231 -2.23 12.19 -1.53
N LEU A 232 -2.81 13.40 -1.48
CA LEU A 232 -4.16 13.66 -1.95
C LEU A 232 -4.24 15.05 -2.62
N PRO A 233 -3.94 15.17 -3.93
CA PRO A 233 -3.91 16.44 -4.64
C PRO A 233 -5.21 17.28 -4.62
N LEU A 234 -6.37 16.65 -4.44
CA LEU A 234 -7.68 17.31 -4.44
C LEU A 234 -8.30 17.22 -3.03
N ASP A 235 -9.60 17.00 -2.90
CA ASP A 235 -10.38 17.24 -1.69
C ASP A 235 -10.67 15.99 -0.85
N ILE A 236 -10.92 16.24 0.44
CA ILE A 236 -11.56 15.32 1.38
C ILE A 236 -12.97 15.80 1.64
N ARG A 237 -13.96 14.94 1.37
CA ARG A 237 -15.35 15.16 1.75
C ARG A 237 -15.89 14.00 2.57
N VAL A 238 -16.30 14.28 3.81
CA VAL A 238 -17.00 13.35 4.71
C VAL A 238 -18.34 13.95 5.09
N ASP A 239 -19.42 13.41 4.51
CA ASP A 239 -20.73 14.04 4.53
C ASP A 239 -21.84 13.03 4.87
N ASN A 240 -22.65 13.32 5.88
CA ASN A 240 -23.78 12.48 6.30
C ASN A 240 -23.38 11.01 6.59
N ASN A 241 -22.42 10.78 7.49
CA ASN A 241 -22.06 9.45 7.99
C ASN A 241 -22.35 9.37 9.50
N PRO A 242 -23.61 9.14 9.90
CA PRO A 242 -24.05 9.29 11.29
C PRO A 242 -23.44 8.28 12.28
N ALA A 243 -22.86 7.18 11.79
CA ALA A 243 -22.17 6.19 12.64
C ALA A 243 -20.67 6.48 12.81
N LEU A 244 -20.10 7.42 12.04
CA LEU A 244 -18.67 7.70 12.04
C LEU A 244 -18.30 8.57 13.25
N THR A 245 -17.46 8.03 14.13
CA THR A 245 -17.10 8.69 15.41
C THR A 245 -15.78 9.44 15.37
N ASN A 246 -14.93 9.10 14.41
CA ASN A 246 -13.55 9.56 14.27
C ASN A 246 -13.12 9.46 12.80
N LEU A 247 -11.97 10.02 12.45
CA LEU A 247 -11.42 10.02 11.08
C LEU A 247 -10.16 9.17 10.98
N ASN A 248 -9.99 8.21 11.88
CA ASN A 248 -8.85 7.30 11.86
C ASN A 248 -8.81 6.54 10.53
N GLY A 249 -7.71 6.71 9.81
CA GLY A 249 -7.55 6.32 8.41
C GLY A 249 -7.05 7.47 7.55
N LEU A 250 -7.29 8.72 7.94
CA LEU A 250 -6.85 9.91 7.19
C LEU A 250 -5.59 10.57 7.76
N HIS A 251 -4.99 9.99 8.80
CA HIS A 251 -3.91 10.60 9.59
C HIS A 251 -2.59 10.81 8.82
N ASN A 252 -2.37 10.08 7.74
CA ASN A 252 -1.17 10.21 6.90
C ASN A 252 -1.30 11.26 5.79
N ILE A 253 -2.50 11.82 5.59
CA ILE A 253 -2.76 12.85 4.58
C ILE A 253 -2.58 14.23 5.21
N THR A 254 -1.52 14.93 4.81
CA THR A 254 -1.11 16.20 5.45
C THR A 254 -1.40 17.43 4.60
N SER A 255 -1.65 17.26 3.30
CA SER A 255 -1.92 18.36 2.35
C SER A 255 -2.96 17.96 1.34
N PHE A 256 -3.97 18.80 1.16
CA PHE A 256 -5.07 18.58 0.21
C PHE A 256 -5.77 19.91 -0.17
N GLY A 257 -6.75 19.82 -1.07
CA GLY A 257 -7.52 20.89 -1.66
C GLY A 257 -8.53 21.51 -0.71
N ASP A 258 -9.75 20.95 -0.66
CA ASP A 258 -10.82 21.35 0.25
C ASP A 258 -10.98 20.34 1.40
N LEU A 259 -11.34 20.83 2.59
CA LEU A 259 -11.85 20.03 3.70
C LEU A 259 -13.36 20.25 3.83
N ILE A 260 -14.17 19.23 3.59
CA ILE A 260 -15.62 19.30 3.80
C ILE A 260 -16.04 18.21 4.78
N ILE A 261 -16.39 18.61 6.01
CA ILE A 261 -16.92 17.73 7.06
C ILE A 261 -18.33 18.20 7.39
N ASN A 262 -19.33 17.51 6.87
CA ASN A 262 -20.73 17.91 6.99
C ASN A 262 -21.62 16.82 7.59
N ASN A 263 -22.50 17.18 8.53
CA ASN A 263 -23.59 16.31 9.00
C ASN A 263 -23.12 14.92 9.51
N ASN A 264 -22.00 14.84 10.23
CA ASN A 264 -21.53 13.60 10.87
C ASN A 264 -21.90 13.62 12.36
N SER A 265 -23.11 13.18 12.68
CA SER A 265 -23.72 13.38 14.00
C SER A 265 -23.01 12.68 15.17
N ALA A 266 -22.20 11.67 14.91
CA ALA A 266 -21.42 10.97 15.93
C ALA A 266 -19.94 11.41 16.01
N LEU A 267 -19.48 12.27 15.09
CA LEU A 267 -18.08 12.67 14.99
C LEU A 267 -17.70 13.60 16.15
N LEU A 268 -16.69 13.20 16.94
CA LEU A 268 -16.33 13.86 18.19
C LEU A 268 -15.34 15.02 18.02
N ASN A 269 -14.44 14.91 17.05
CA ASN A 269 -13.40 15.88 16.74
C ASN A 269 -12.75 15.52 15.39
N LEU A 270 -11.75 16.31 15.01
CA LEU A 270 -10.94 16.11 13.81
C LEU A 270 -9.48 15.74 14.15
N ASP A 271 -9.18 15.30 15.37
CA ASP A 271 -7.82 15.15 15.91
C ASP A 271 -7.01 14.05 15.20
N ASP A 272 -7.68 13.13 14.50
CA ASP A 272 -7.01 12.14 13.66
C ASP A 272 -6.38 12.76 12.40
N LEU A 273 -6.73 14.00 12.03
CA LEU A 273 -6.14 14.69 10.89
C LEU A 273 -4.84 15.41 11.29
N ASN A 274 -3.76 15.18 10.55
CA ASN A 274 -2.48 15.87 10.74
C ASN A 274 -2.25 16.92 9.66
N ILE A 275 -3.12 17.93 9.64
CA ILE A 275 -3.18 18.91 8.54
C ILE A 275 -1.99 19.86 8.64
N THR A 276 -1.25 19.99 7.54
CA THR A 276 -0.26 21.06 7.34
C THR A 276 -0.74 22.11 6.35
N THR A 277 -1.47 21.71 5.31
CA THR A 277 -1.95 22.62 4.27
C THR A 277 -3.36 22.24 3.82
N VAL A 278 -4.26 23.22 3.75
CA VAL A 278 -5.52 23.15 2.99
C VAL A 278 -5.44 24.23 1.91
N THR A 279 -5.52 23.81 0.65
CA THR A 279 -5.23 24.70 -0.49
C THR A 279 -6.39 25.62 -0.82
N TYR A 280 -7.62 25.25 -0.51
CA TYR A 280 -8.80 25.98 -0.94
C TYR A 280 -9.66 26.39 0.25
N SER A 281 -10.67 25.59 0.60
CA SER A 281 -11.71 25.95 1.56
C SER A 281 -11.78 24.94 2.71
N ILE A 282 -12.27 25.40 3.85
CA ILE A 282 -12.61 24.56 5.00
C ILE A 282 -14.08 24.78 5.33
N GLU A 283 -14.86 23.70 5.27
CA GLU A 283 -16.26 23.66 5.63
C GLU A 283 -16.48 22.60 6.70
N ILE A 284 -16.85 23.03 7.90
CA ILE A 284 -17.16 22.16 9.04
C ILE A 284 -18.55 22.53 9.52
N THR A 285 -19.53 21.74 9.11
CA THR A 285 -20.95 22.09 9.25
C THR A 285 -21.78 20.94 9.79
N GLU A 286 -22.77 21.25 10.62
CA GLU A 286 -23.76 20.28 11.10
C GLU A 286 -23.14 19.07 11.84
N ASN A 287 -22.01 19.24 12.54
CA ASN A 287 -21.40 18.18 13.35
C ASN A 287 -21.63 18.46 14.84
N PRO A 288 -22.79 18.08 15.41
CA PRO A 288 -23.25 18.54 16.72
C PRO A 288 -22.37 18.10 17.90
N LEU A 289 -21.49 17.11 17.73
CA LEU A 289 -20.62 16.60 18.80
C LEU A 289 -19.16 17.06 18.71
N ILE A 290 -18.76 17.77 17.64
CA ILE A 290 -17.41 18.35 17.56
C ILE A 290 -17.26 19.42 18.64
N THR A 291 -16.25 19.26 19.49
CA THR A 291 -15.98 20.20 20.60
C THR A 291 -14.86 21.18 20.34
N ASN A 292 -13.93 20.87 19.43
CA ASN A 292 -12.76 21.68 19.12
C ASN A 292 -12.30 21.45 17.67
N LEU A 293 -11.37 22.29 17.18
CA LEU A 293 -10.78 22.21 15.84
C LEU A 293 -9.26 22.08 15.86
N ASN A 294 -8.70 21.39 16.86
CA ASN A 294 -7.25 21.40 17.12
C ASN A 294 -6.38 20.94 15.94
N SER A 295 -6.89 20.04 15.08
CA SER A 295 -6.16 19.59 13.90
C SER A 295 -5.90 20.69 12.85
N LEU A 296 -6.56 21.84 12.97
CA LEU A 296 -6.32 23.00 12.09
C LEU A 296 -5.12 23.85 12.53
N SER A 297 -4.44 23.49 13.63
CA SER A 297 -3.44 24.35 14.29
C SER A 297 -2.24 24.72 13.44
N ASN A 298 -1.94 24.00 12.36
CA ASN A 298 -0.80 24.33 11.49
C ASN A 298 -1.18 25.20 10.28
N ILE A 299 -2.47 25.46 10.07
CA ILE A 299 -2.96 26.19 8.90
C ILE A 299 -2.69 27.67 9.09
N SER A 300 -1.98 28.27 8.14
CA SER A 300 -1.64 29.70 8.15
C SER A 300 -2.38 30.52 7.10
N ILE A 301 -2.87 29.87 6.04
CA ILE A 301 -3.55 30.52 4.91
C ILE A 301 -4.72 29.64 4.46
N ILE A 302 -5.86 30.25 4.15
CA ILE A 302 -6.98 29.65 3.42
C ILE A 302 -7.21 30.49 2.16
N TYR A 303 -7.12 29.89 0.97
CA TYR A 303 -7.23 30.63 -0.29
C TYR A 303 -8.66 30.91 -0.72
N ARG A 304 -9.63 30.23 -0.12
CA ARG A 304 -11.05 30.45 -0.35
C ARG A 304 -11.72 30.61 1.00
N ASP A 305 -12.76 29.84 1.25
CA ASP A 305 -13.75 30.17 2.27
C ASP A 305 -13.51 29.35 3.54
N LEU A 306 -13.82 29.95 4.69
CA LEU A 306 -13.89 29.27 5.99
C LEU A 306 -15.33 29.31 6.49
N ILE A 307 -15.95 28.14 6.61
CA ILE A 307 -17.33 27.99 7.06
C ILE A 307 -17.34 27.05 8.27
N ILE A 308 -17.72 27.58 9.42
CA ILE A 308 -17.91 26.83 10.67
C ILE A 308 -19.33 27.08 11.13
N SER A 309 -20.23 26.13 10.91
CA SER A 309 -21.63 26.33 11.31
C SER A 309 -22.35 25.11 11.86
N GLN A 310 -23.36 25.34 12.70
CA GLN A 310 -24.19 24.25 13.26
C GLN A 310 -23.37 23.16 14.00
N ASN A 311 -22.24 23.51 14.60
CA ASN A 311 -21.47 22.60 15.46
C ASN A 311 -21.78 22.93 16.92
N ASN A 312 -22.97 22.53 17.39
CA ASN A 312 -23.54 23.04 18.64
C ASN A 312 -22.70 22.79 19.90
N SER A 313 -21.82 21.78 19.91
CA SER A 313 -20.92 21.49 21.04
C SER A 313 -19.54 22.14 20.94
N LEU A 314 -19.26 22.89 19.87
CA LEU A 314 -17.97 23.56 19.65
C LEU A 314 -17.81 24.68 20.66
N THR A 315 -16.80 24.58 21.53
CA THR A 315 -16.58 25.55 22.62
C THR A 315 -15.62 26.67 22.24
N ASP A 316 -14.67 26.37 21.37
CA ASP A 316 -13.62 27.27 20.92
C ASP A 316 -13.20 26.94 19.48
N ILE A 317 -12.45 27.85 18.88
CA ILE A 317 -11.81 27.68 17.57
C ILE A 317 -10.30 27.87 17.68
N ASP A 318 -9.69 27.55 18.82
CA ASP A 318 -8.27 27.83 19.11
C ASP A 318 -7.32 27.10 18.16
N GLY A 319 -7.77 26.00 17.56
CA GLY A 319 -7.09 25.35 16.45
C GLY A 319 -6.86 26.25 15.23
N LEU A 320 -7.45 27.45 15.15
CA LEU A 320 -7.16 28.41 14.08
C LEU A 320 -6.06 29.42 14.45
N SER A 321 -5.41 29.30 15.62
CA SER A 321 -4.52 30.33 16.16
C SER A 321 -3.35 30.72 15.26
N ASN A 322 -2.96 29.91 14.29
CA ASN A 322 -1.87 30.23 13.35
C ASN A 322 -2.35 30.85 12.02
N LEU A 323 -3.65 30.98 11.83
CA LEU A 323 -4.26 31.50 10.61
C LEU A 323 -3.99 33.00 10.47
N GLY A 324 -3.22 33.38 9.45
CA GLY A 324 -2.82 34.76 9.17
C GLY A 324 -3.65 35.44 8.08
N SER A 325 -4.11 34.67 7.09
CA SER A 325 -4.80 35.20 5.91
C SER A 325 -5.90 34.28 5.42
N ILE A 326 -7.03 34.87 5.02
CA ILE A 326 -8.12 34.22 4.30
C ILE A 326 -8.45 35.07 3.07
N TYR A 327 -8.41 34.48 1.89
CA TYR A 327 -8.70 35.18 0.63
C TYR A 327 -10.19 35.10 0.22
N GLY A 328 -10.94 34.17 0.82
CA GLY A 328 -12.39 34.07 0.64
C GLY A 328 -13.17 34.77 1.74
N PHE A 329 -14.38 34.28 2.00
CA PHE A 329 -15.23 34.76 3.09
C PHE A 329 -15.11 33.89 4.35
N VAL A 330 -15.52 34.45 5.48
CA VAL A 330 -15.63 33.74 6.77
C VAL A 330 -17.09 33.74 7.21
N THR A 331 -17.61 32.55 7.50
CA THR A 331 -18.90 32.37 8.18
C THR A 331 -18.72 31.54 9.44
N ILE A 332 -19.03 32.12 10.60
CA ILE A 332 -19.11 31.42 11.89
C ILE A 332 -20.53 31.58 12.42
N SER A 333 -21.35 30.54 12.33
CA SER A 333 -22.76 30.66 12.69
C SER A 333 -23.38 29.46 13.38
N GLN A 334 -24.35 29.69 14.25
CA GLN A 334 -25.10 28.60 14.91
C GLN A 334 -24.19 27.60 15.65
N ASN A 335 -23.08 28.06 16.22
CA ASN A 335 -22.24 27.26 17.13
C ASN A 335 -22.61 27.63 18.56
N ASP A 336 -23.70 27.04 19.05
CA ASP A 336 -24.40 27.48 20.27
C ASP A 336 -23.57 27.45 21.56
N SER A 337 -22.48 26.68 21.62
CA SER A 337 -21.58 26.59 22.78
C SER A 337 -20.30 27.43 22.64
N LEU A 338 -20.09 28.10 21.51
CA LEU A 338 -18.88 28.87 21.24
C LEU A 338 -18.87 30.13 22.12
N THR A 339 -17.85 30.30 22.95
CA THR A 339 -17.77 31.44 23.89
C THR A 339 -16.94 32.60 23.39
N ASP A 340 -15.96 32.30 22.55
CA ASP A 340 -15.02 33.26 21.99
C ASP A 340 -14.52 32.85 20.61
N ILE A 341 -13.80 33.76 19.96
CA ILE A 341 -13.14 33.54 18.66
C ILE A 341 -11.63 33.86 18.72
N ASN A 342 -10.98 33.58 19.86
CA ASN A 342 -9.57 33.89 20.06
C ASN A 342 -8.63 33.14 19.11
N GLY A 343 -9.09 32.01 18.55
CA GLY A 343 -8.43 31.36 17.42
C GLY A 343 -8.15 32.28 16.22
N LEU A 344 -8.88 33.39 16.05
CA LEU A 344 -8.64 34.35 14.96
C LEU A 344 -7.64 35.46 15.30
N THR A 345 -7.01 35.45 16.49
CA THR A 345 -6.14 36.55 16.95
C THR A 345 -5.00 36.88 15.98
N ASN A 346 -4.47 35.90 15.23
CA ASN A 346 -3.40 36.13 14.26
C ASN A 346 -3.88 36.48 12.86
N LEU A 347 -5.19 36.49 12.61
CA LEU A 347 -5.76 36.84 11.32
C LEU A 347 -5.54 38.34 11.05
N THR A 348 -4.88 38.65 9.94
CA THR A 348 -4.55 40.02 9.53
C THR A 348 -5.10 40.40 8.17
N LEU A 349 -5.57 39.43 7.38
CA LEU A 349 -6.14 39.64 6.06
C LEU A 349 -7.40 38.77 5.89
N LEU A 350 -8.50 39.41 5.50
CA LEU A 350 -9.74 38.80 5.04
C LEU A 350 -10.26 39.59 3.83
N GLU A 351 -10.10 39.03 2.62
CA GLU A 351 -10.41 39.77 1.38
C GLU A 351 -11.90 39.90 1.07
N GLN A 352 -12.75 39.04 1.65
CA GLN A 352 -14.20 39.13 1.44
C GLN A 352 -14.96 39.36 2.76
N GLU A 353 -16.22 38.97 2.81
CA GLU A 353 -17.11 39.25 3.94
C GLU A 353 -16.77 38.44 5.20
N LEU A 354 -17.01 39.06 6.35
CA LEU A 354 -17.00 38.43 7.66
C LEU A 354 -18.43 38.35 8.19
N THR A 355 -18.95 37.13 8.33
CA THR A 355 -20.26 36.88 8.94
C THR A 355 -20.10 36.05 10.21
N ILE A 356 -20.44 36.63 11.36
CA ILE A 356 -20.53 35.91 12.63
C ILE A 356 -21.93 36.10 13.18
N ASN A 357 -22.75 35.05 13.17
CA ASN A 357 -24.13 35.19 13.60
C ASN A 357 -24.71 34.01 14.36
N SER A 358 -25.72 34.27 15.17
CA SER A 358 -26.50 33.22 15.82
C SER A 358 -25.66 32.27 16.69
N ASN A 359 -24.54 32.74 17.28
CA ASN A 359 -23.77 31.98 18.25
C ASN A 359 -24.21 32.39 19.66
N ALA A 360 -25.11 31.60 20.25
CA ALA A 360 -25.90 31.98 21.41
C ALA A 360 -25.09 32.33 22.68
N THR A 361 -23.88 31.81 22.81
CA THR A 361 -22.99 32.04 23.98
C THR A 361 -21.77 32.90 23.66
N LEU A 362 -21.62 33.38 22.44
CA LEU A 362 -20.41 34.09 22.00
C LEU A 362 -20.37 35.51 22.60
N THR A 363 -19.52 35.69 23.62
CA THR A 363 -19.37 36.94 24.37
C THR A 363 -18.05 37.66 24.11
N ASP A 364 -17.04 36.96 23.60
CA ASP A 364 -15.70 37.52 23.35
C ASP A 364 -15.32 37.44 21.87
N LEU A 365 -15.20 38.61 21.23
CA LEU A 365 -14.82 38.78 19.84
C LEU A 365 -13.46 39.46 19.67
N CYS A 366 -12.64 39.50 20.74
CA CYS A 366 -11.35 40.18 20.72
C CYS A 366 -10.34 39.57 19.74
N GLY A 367 -10.54 38.32 19.33
CA GLY A 367 -9.76 37.70 18.26
C GLY A 367 -9.78 38.47 16.92
N LEU A 368 -10.78 39.33 16.67
CA LEU A 368 -10.85 40.13 15.44
C LEU A 368 -10.04 41.43 15.49
N GLN A 369 -9.49 41.80 16.65
CA GLN A 369 -8.88 43.13 16.83
C GLN A 369 -7.76 43.38 15.83
N ASN A 370 -6.84 42.42 15.64
CA ASN A 370 -5.72 42.56 14.72
C ASN A 370 -6.16 42.70 13.26
N LEU A 371 -7.21 41.97 12.84
CA LEU A 371 -7.77 42.08 11.50
C LEU A 371 -8.29 43.50 11.25
N LEU A 372 -9.10 44.03 12.17
CA LEU A 372 -9.79 45.31 11.99
C LEU A 372 -8.88 46.52 12.20
N THR A 373 -7.98 46.51 13.20
CA THR A 373 -7.05 47.63 13.43
C THR A 373 -6.07 47.82 12.29
N ASN A 374 -5.76 46.75 11.55
CA ASN A 374 -4.88 46.80 10.39
C ASN A 374 -5.62 47.10 9.08
N GLY A 375 -6.95 47.27 9.10
CA GLY A 375 -7.77 47.42 7.89
C GLY A 375 -7.71 46.19 6.99
N GLY A 376 -7.54 45.01 7.58
CA GLY A 376 -7.36 43.74 6.87
C GLY A 376 -8.65 43.15 6.30
N LEU A 377 -9.81 43.63 6.75
CA LEU A 377 -11.12 43.24 6.21
C LEU A 377 -11.47 44.13 5.01
N SER A 378 -11.65 43.53 3.83
CA SER A 378 -12.03 44.26 2.61
C SER A 378 -13.52 44.18 2.27
N GLY A 379 -14.25 43.20 2.82
CA GLY A 379 -15.69 43.01 2.62
C GLY A 379 -16.56 43.53 3.76
N ASP A 380 -17.82 43.10 3.76
CA ASP A 380 -18.80 43.53 4.77
C ASP A 380 -18.52 42.88 6.14
N TYR A 381 -18.69 43.67 7.21
CA TYR A 381 -18.67 43.21 8.61
C TYR A 381 -20.11 42.96 9.09
N THR A 382 -20.46 41.69 9.31
CA THR A 382 -21.78 41.29 9.81
C THR A 382 -21.66 40.48 11.09
N VAL A 383 -21.88 41.14 12.24
CA VAL A 383 -21.93 40.50 13.56
C VAL A 383 -23.29 40.75 14.21
N VAL A 384 -24.15 39.72 14.21
CA VAL A 384 -25.56 39.84 14.65
C VAL A 384 -26.07 38.58 15.33
N ASN A 385 -27.06 38.69 16.21
CA ASN A 385 -27.71 37.57 16.89
C ASN A 385 -26.77 36.67 17.72
N ASN A 386 -25.60 37.16 18.14
CA ASN A 386 -24.73 36.51 19.12
C ASN A 386 -25.06 37.01 20.54
N ALA A 387 -24.42 36.45 21.58
CA ALA A 387 -24.56 36.99 22.95
C ALA A 387 -24.02 38.42 23.05
N TYR A 388 -22.90 38.70 22.37
CA TYR A 388 -22.36 40.05 22.17
C TYR A 388 -22.25 40.39 20.68
N ASN A 389 -22.69 41.59 20.29
CA ASN A 389 -22.70 42.05 18.90
C ASN A 389 -22.00 43.41 18.77
N PRO A 390 -20.68 43.47 18.99
CA PRO A 390 -19.92 44.70 18.86
C PRO A 390 -19.93 45.20 17.40
N THR A 391 -19.96 46.52 17.23
CA THR A 391 -19.66 47.13 15.94
C THR A 391 -18.18 46.98 15.59
N GLU A 392 -17.82 47.19 14.32
CA GLU A 392 -16.41 47.21 13.90
C GLU A 392 -15.57 48.19 14.73
N GLN A 393 -16.12 49.39 15.02
CA GLN A 393 -15.44 50.39 15.84
C GLN A 393 -15.29 49.95 17.30
N ASP A 394 -16.26 49.24 17.87
CA ASP A 394 -16.14 48.71 19.23
C ASP A 394 -14.95 47.75 19.35
N ILE A 395 -14.74 46.87 18.36
CA ILE A 395 -13.57 45.99 18.32
C ILE A 395 -12.27 46.80 18.21
N ILE A 396 -12.20 47.78 17.31
CA ILE A 396 -11.02 48.65 17.12
C ILE A 396 -10.67 49.40 18.42
N ASP A 397 -11.68 49.86 19.16
CA ASP A 397 -11.52 50.58 20.43
C ASP A 397 -11.21 49.64 21.62
N GLY A 398 -11.22 48.32 21.41
CA GLY A 398 -10.96 47.31 22.44
C GLY A 398 -12.19 46.94 23.30
N ASN A 399 -13.38 47.40 22.92
CA ASN A 399 -14.65 46.99 23.51
C ASN A 399 -15.15 45.71 22.81
N CYS A 400 -14.38 44.62 22.94
CA CYS A 400 -14.61 43.40 22.17
C CYS A 400 -15.16 42.22 22.98
N SER A 401 -15.42 42.39 24.28
CA SER A 401 -16.03 41.37 25.15
C SER A 401 -16.92 41.96 26.26
N ILE A 402 -17.82 41.15 26.82
CA ILE A 402 -18.75 41.52 27.92
C ILE A 402 -18.78 40.53 29.09
#